data_AF-A0A812EP33-F1
#
_entry.id   AF-A0A812EP33-F1
#
_cell.length_a   1.000
_cell.length_b   1.000
_cell.length_c   1.000
_cell.angle_alpha   90.00
_cell.angle_beta   90.00
_cell.angle_gamma   90.00
#
_symmetry.space_group_name_H-M   'P 1'
#
loop_
_entity.id
_entity.type
_entity.pdbx_description
1 polymer ?
#
loop_
_entity_poly.entity_id
_entity_poly.type
_entity_poly.pdbx_seq_one_letter_code
_entity_poly.pdbx_strand_id
1 'polypeptide(L)'
;MPVIGGSGNIFLADVECNGTEGSILRCDHNNFEHNDCQHESDVGVNCEETSDEITMSNSVGDCSFEYGSCGYTNQGNSSFKWEREYGSTPSGWTGPSTDHTHGTTSGYYMYTEASSGDYGDKTYLASPISNYSPLSVSFWYHMYGSDMGTLNVKTV
;
A
#
# COMPACT_ATOMS: atom_id res chain seq x y z
N MET A 1 -12.35 -4.47 13.81
CA MET A 1 -11.35 -5.55 14.01
C MET A 1 -11.26 -5.84 15.49
N PRO A 2 -11.09 -7.08 15.96
CA PRO A 2 -10.88 -7.35 17.38
C PRO A 2 -9.49 -6.82 17.74
N VAL A 3 -9.42 -5.89 18.69
CA VAL A 3 -8.14 -5.46 19.27
C VAL A 3 -7.63 -6.63 20.09
N ILE A 4 -6.55 -7.28 19.63
CA ILE A 4 -5.82 -8.24 20.45
C ILE A 4 -5.06 -7.38 21.46
N GLY A 5 -5.49 -7.40 22.72
CA GLY A 5 -4.73 -6.77 23.81
C GLY A 5 -3.30 -7.31 23.82
N GLY A 6 -2.35 -6.43 24.04
CA GLY A 6 -0.96 -6.72 24.32
C GLY A 6 -0.80 -7.72 25.47
N SER A 7 0.39 -8.29 25.56
CA SER A 7 0.73 -9.25 26.61
C SER A 7 2.16 -9.03 27.06
N GLY A 8 2.45 -9.27 28.34
CA GLY A 8 3.78 -9.10 28.93
C GLY A 8 3.87 -7.92 29.88
N ASN A 9 5.08 -7.55 30.28
CA ASN A 9 5.27 -6.46 31.24
C ASN A 9 4.99 -5.11 30.59
N ILE A 10 4.23 -4.27 31.29
CA ILE A 10 4.00 -2.88 30.90
C ILE A 10 5.11 -2.03 31.55
N PHE A 11 5.99 -1.47 30.73
CA PHE A 11 7.16 -0.75 31.22
C PHE A 11 6.94 0.75 31.43
N LEU A 12 6.00 1.34 30.68
CA LEU A 12 5.69 2.77 30.65
C LEU A 12 4.19 3.00 30.77
N ALA A 13 3.81 4.01 31.55
CA ALA A 13 2.43 4.44 31.79
C ALA A 13 2.37 5.97 31.84
N ASP A 14 1.19 6.53 31.58
CA ASP A 14 0.92 7.97 31.61
C ASP A 14 1.93 8.78 30.77
N VAL A 15 2.25 8.28 29.58
CA VAL A 15 3.21 8.94 28.68
C VAL A 15 2.57 10.19 28.07
N GLU A 16 3.16 11.36 28.36
CA GLU A 16 2.74 12.65 27.83
C GLU A 16 3.88 13.27 27.01
N CYS A 17 3.74 13.22 25.68
CA CYS A 17 4.71 13.77 24.72
C CYS A 17 4.21 15.09 24.13
N ASN A 18 5.12 16.03 23.85
CA ASN A 18 4.80 17.30 23.18
C ASN A 18 5.10 17.28 21.67
N GLY A 19 5.65 16.17 21.14
CA GLY A 19 5.89 15.96 19.71
C GLY A 19 7.24 16.48 19.21
N THR A 20 8.17 16.82 20.10
CA THR A 20 9.53 17.26 19.75
C THR A 20 10.62 16.28 20.21
N GLU A 21 10.20 15.25 20.96
CA GLU A 21 11.05 14.23 21.53
C GLU A 21 11.46 13.21 20.45
N GLY A 22 12.76 12.95 20.30
CA GLY A 22 13.26 11.91 19.39
C GLY A 22 13.06 10.46 19.89
N SER A 23 12.38 10.26 21.03
CA SER A 23 12.10 8.94 21.62
C SER A 23 11.02 9.04 22.69
N ILE A 24 10.15 8.03 22.78
CA ILE A 24 9.11 7.93 23.82
C ILE A 24 9.67 7.89 25.25
N LEU A 25 10.93 7.47 25.41
CA LEU A 25 11.64 7.47 26.70
C LEU A 25 12.05 8.86 27.19
N ARG A 26 11.81 9.90 26.38
CA ARG A 26 12.12 11.29 26.72
C ARG A 26 10.87 12.13 26.98
N CYS A 27 9.69 11.55 26.79
CA CYS A 27 8.43 12.17 27.16
C CYS A 27 8.29 12.18 28.69
N ASP A 28 7.40 13.02 29.22
CA ASP A 28 7.07 12.93 30.63
C ASP A 28 6.30 11.63 30.87
N HIS A 29 6.70 10.88 31.90
CA HIS A 29 6.10 9.58 32.21
C HIS A 29 6.40 9.19 33.65
N ASN A 30 5.59 8.28 34.21
CA ASN A 30 5.83 7.71 35.52
C ASN A 30 7.10 6.83 35.55
N ASN A 31 7.59 6.49 36.75
CA ASN A 31 8.78 5.66 36.89
C ASN A 31 8.62 4.31 36.16
N PHE A 32 9.72 3.82 35.58
CA PHE A 32 9.78 2.53 34.91
C PHE A 32 9.31 1.39 35.84
N GLU A 33 8.54 0.46 35.29
CA GLU A 33 8.13 -0.81 35.93
C GLU A 33 7.22 -0.69 37.18
N HIS A 34 6.77 0.50 37.57
CA HIS A 34 5.82 0.68 38.66
C HIS A 34 4.53 1.35 38.17
N ASN A 35 3.71 0.59 37.46
CA ASN A 35 2.41 1.04 36.99
C ASN A 35 1.34 -0.03 37.28
N ASP A 36 0.12 0.43 37.56
CA ASP A 36 -1.07 -0.41 37.77
C ASP A 36 -1.83 -0.67 36.46
N CYS A 37 -1.17 -0.44 35.31
CA CYS A 37 -1.81 -0.57 34.00
C CYS A 37 -2.16 -2.02 33.69
N GLN A 38 -3.23 -2.19 32.92
CA GLN A 38 -3.65 -3.46 32.34
C GLN A 38 -3.78 -3.30 30.82
N HIS A 39 -3.63 -4.40 30.08
CA HIS A 39 -3.72 -4.43 28.60
C HIS A 39 -5.11 -4.11 28.03
N GLU A 40 -6.05 -3.66 28.86
CA GLU A 40 -7.37 -3.19 28.44
C GLU A 40 -7.32 -1.81 27.77
N SER A 41 -6.19 -1.11 27.82
CA SER A 41 -5.98 0.21 27.22
C SER A 41 -4.62 0.34 26.53
N ASP A 42 -4.24 -0.66 25.75
CA ASP A 42 -3.03 -0.57 24.93
C ASP A 42 -3.20 0.48 23.83
N VAL A 43 -2.23 1.38 23.72
CA VAL A 43 -2.11 2.30 22.59
C VAL A 43 -1.20 1.66 21.54
N GLY A 44 -1.75 1.39 20.36
CA GLY A 44 -0.95 1.02 19.20
C GLY A 44 -0.35 2.26 18.55
N VAL A 45 0.97 2.30 18.38
CA VAL A 45 1.64 3.29 17.54
C VAL A 45 1.72 2.73 16.12
N ASN A 46 1.12 3.43 15.15
CA ASN A 46 1.35 3.16 13.74
C ASN A 46 2.41 4.15 13.24
N CYS A 47 3.53 3.64 12.74
CA CYS A 47 4.46 4.48 12.01
C CYS A 47 3.82 4.77 10.65
N GLU A 48 3.20 5.95 10.50
CA GLU A 48 3.00 6.48 9.16
C GLU A 48 4.38 6.88 8.64
N GLU A 49 4.84 6.20 7.60
CA GLU A 49 6.01 6.60 6.83
C GLU A 49 5.74 8.00 6.28
N THR A 50 6.15 9.04 7.03
CA THR A 50 6.04 10.42 6.57
C THR A 50 6.97 10.55 5.38
N SER A 51 6.39 10.80 4.21
CA SER A 51 7.03 10.87 2.90
C SER A 51 7.96 12.08 2.71
N ASP A 52 8.60 12.57 3.76
CA ASP A 52 9.49 13.72 3.75
C ASP A 52 10.80 13.33 4.44
N GLU A 53 11.73 12.83 3.62
CA GLU A 53 13.19 12.81 3.70
C GLU A 53 13.63 11.65 2.79
N ILE A 54 14.09 11.99 1.58
CA ILE A 54 14.60 11.04 0.58
C ILE A 54 15.83 10.34 1.17
N THR A 55 15.62 9.24 1.88
CA THR A 55 16.58 8.15 1.88
C THR A 55 16.28 7.33 0.64
N MET A 56 17.19 7.39 -0.34
CA MET A 56 17.24 6.47 -1.46
C MET A 56 17.39 5.03 -0.95
N SER A 57 16.29 4.41 -0.54
CA SER A 57 16.14 2.97 -0.59
C SER A 57 15.82 2.59 -2.03
N ASN A 58 16.40 1.49 -2.50
CA ASN A 58 16.43 1.02 -3.89
C ASN A 58 15.06 0.58 -4.46
N SER A 59 13.99 1.33 -4.25
CA SER A 59 12.62 0.91 -4.56
C SER A 59 11.94 1.82 -5.61
N VAL A 60 12.69 2.30 -6.61
CA VAL A 60 12.09 3.04 -7.72
C VAL A 60 11.07 2.14 -8.43
N GLY A 61 9.79 2.51 -8.32
CA GLY A 61 8.68 1.73 -8.88
C GLY A 61 8.05 0.71 -7.91
N ASP A 62 8.49 0.63 -6.65
CA ASP A 62 7.78 -0.13 -5.62
C ASP A 62 6.48 0.60 -5.25
N CYS A 63 5.36 -0.10 -5.39
CA CYS A 63 4.05 0.50 -5.19
C CYS A 63 3.00 -0.57 -4.88
N SER A 64 2.37 -0.45 -3.71
CA SER A 64 1.20 -1.24 -3.32
C SER A 64 -0.12 -0.64 -3.77
N PHE A 65 -0.11 0.62 -4.23
CA PHE A 65 -1.28 1.42 -4.62
C PHE A 65 -2.24 1.85 -3.51
N GLU A 66 -1.94 1.55 -2.25
CA GLU A 66 -2.80 1.92 -1.09
C GLU A 66 -2.98 3.44 -0.95
N TYR A 67 -1.89 4.19 -1.17
CA TYR A 67 -1.84 5.64 -0.95
C TYR A 67 -1.56 6.41 -2.25
N GLY A 68 -2.12 5.94 -3.37
CA GLY A 68 -2.00 6.59 -4.68
C GLY A 68 -1.21 5.75 -5.68
N SER A 69 -0.71 6.37 -6.76
CA SER A 69 -0.04 5.63 -7.85
C SER A 69 1.47 5.53 -7.71
N CYS A 70 2.09 6.07 -6.65
CA CYS A 70 3.54 6.09 -6.46
C CYS A 70 4.33 6.63 -7.69
N GLY A 71 3.73 7.57 -8.42
CA GLY A 71 4.32 8.14 -9.63
C GLY A 71 4.16 7.31 -10.90
N TYR A 72 3.45 6.18 -10.86
CA TYR A 72 3.00 5.51 -12.07
C TYR A 72 2.02 6.39 -12.84
N THR A 73 2.15 6.42 -14.16
CA THR A 73 1.38 7.30 -15.04
C THR A 73 0.78 6.54 -16.22
N ASN A 74 -0.49 6.81 -16.51
CA ASN A 74 -1.11 6.35 -17.75
C ASN A 74 -0.43 7.04 -18.95
N GLN A 75 -0.17 6.25 -19.99
CA GLN A 75 0.36 6.76 -21.25
C GLN A 75 -0.72 6.66 -22.33
N GLY A 76 -0.96 7.77 -23.03
CA GLY A 76 -1.98 7.87 -24.09
C GLY A 76 -3.26 8.57 -23.63
N ASN A 77 -4.15 8.81 -24.60
CA ASN A 77 -5.39 9.59 -24.42
C ASN A 77 -6.66 8.76 -24.70
N SER A 78 -6.59 7.42 -24.61
CA SER A 78 -7.75 6.54 -24.79
C SER A 78 -8.65 6.55 -23.55
N SER A 79 -9.93 6.23 -23.76
CA SER A 79 -10.87 5.94 -22.66
C SER A 79 -10.49 4.67 -21.91
N PHE A 80 -9.98 3.66 -22.63
CA PHE A 80 -9.41 2.45 -22.03
C PHE A 80 -8.04 2.75 -21.41
N LYS A 81 -7.97 2.72 -20.08
CA LYS A 81 -6.80 3.14 -19.29
C LYS A 81 -6.68 2.34 -18.00
N TRP A 82 -5.51 2.43 -17.36
CA TRP A 82 -5.30 1.86 -16.04
C TRP A 82 -5.93 2.74 -14.97
N GLU A 83 -6.72 2.15 -14.10
CA GLU A 83 -7.42 2.82 -13.01
C GLU A 83 -7.11 2.13 -11.69
N ARG A 84 -7.17 2.91 -10.60
CA ARG A 84 -6.96 2.39 -9.26
C ARG A 84 -8.31 1.94 -8.71
N GLU A 85 -8.41 0.68 -8.33
CA GLU A 85 -9.65 0.07 -7.82
C GLU A 85 -9.38 -0.61 -6.48
N TYR A 86 -10.42 -0.82 -5.69
CA TYR A 86 -10.35 -1.58 -4.44
C TYR A 86 -11.45 -2.64 -4.38
N GLY A 87 -11.16 -3.75 -3.70
CA GLY A 87 -12.10 -4.86 -3.60
C GLY A 87 -12.41 -5.52 -4.94
N SER A 88 -13.68 -5.79 -5.21
CA SER A 88 -14.10 -6.50 -6.43
C SER A 88 -14.17 -5.57 -7.63
N THR A 89 -13.77 -6.09 -8.79
CA THR A 89 -13.92 -5.38 -10.06
C THR A 89 -15.38 -4.98 -10.33
N PRO A 90 -15.64 -3.87 -11.05
CA PRO A 90 -17.00 -3.40 -11.34
C PRO A 90 -17.81 -4.38 -12.20
N SER A 91 -17.16 -5.10 -13.11
CA SER A 91 -17.78 -6.13 -13.93
C SER A 91 -18.02 -7.45 -13.17
N GLY A 92 -19.10 -8.14 -13.48
CA GLY A 92 -19.42 -9.44 -12.90
C GLY A 92 -18.60 -10.56 -13.53
N TRP A 93 -18.28 -11.60 -12.74
CA TRP A 93 -17.50 -12.77 -13.19
C TRP A 93 -16.08 -12.43 -13.68
N THR A 94 -15.56 -11.28 -13.23
CA THR A 94 -14.18 -10.86 -13.38
C THR A 94 -13.54 -10.81 -11.99
N GLY A 95 -12.28 -10.41 -11.90
CA GLY A 95 -11.59 -10.27 -10.63
C GLY A 95 -10.43 -9.29 -10.72
N PRO A 96 -9.74 -9.04 -9.60
CA PRO A 96 -9.83 -9.78 -8.33
C PRO A 96 -10.99 -9.34 -7.43
N SER A 97 -11.28 -10.11 -6.36
CA SER A 97 -12.24 -9.72 -5.31
C SER A 97 -11.62 -8.88 -4.18
N THR A 98 -10.30 -8.95 -4.04
CA THR A 98 -9.48 -8.32 -2.99
C THR A 98 -8.09 -8.03 -3.55
N ASP A 99 -7.42 -7.03 -3.01
CA ASP A 99 -6.02 -6.74 -3.36
C ASP A 99 -5.07 -7.84 -2.84
N HIS A 100 -3.83 -7.85 -3.35
CA HIS A 100 -2.82 -8.82 -2.90
C HIS A 100 -2.11 -8.41 -1.60
N THR A 101 -1.87 -7.11 -1.38
CA THR A 101 -1.07 -6.59 -0.26
C THR A 101 -1.66 -6.98 1.09
N HIS A 102 -2.96 -6.77 1.25
CA HIS A 102 -3.68 -7.04 2.49
C HIS A 102 -4.62 -8.25 2.38
N GLY A 103 -5.00 -8.65 1.15
CA GLY A 103 -6.01 -9.69 0.96
C GLY A 103 -7.39 -9.26 1.42
N THR A 104 -7.66 -7.95 1.42
CA THR A 104 -8.89 -7.36 1.93
C THR A 104 -9.71 -6.72 0.82
N THR A 105 -10.99 -6.49 1.09
CA THR A 105 -11.86 -5.75 0.18
C THR A 105 -11.60 -4.25 0.18
N SER A 106 -10.66 -3.76 0.99
CA SER A 106 -10.35 -2.34 1.16
C SER A 106 -8.99 -1.94 0.61
N GLY A 107 -8.13 -2.90 0.25
CA GLY A 107 -6.86 -2.58 -0.38
C GLY A 107 -7.00 -2.30 -1.87
N TYR A 108 -6.01 -1.60 -2.40
CA TYR A 108 -6.04 -1.04 -3.74
C TYR A 108 -5.11 -1.79 -4.69
N TYR A 109 -5.47 -1.78 -5.97
CA TYR A 109 -4.64 -2.30 -7.05
C TYR A 109 -4.86 -1.50 -8.33
N MET A 110 -3.93 -1.63 -9.28
CA MET A 110 -4.11 -1.10 -10.63
C MET A 110 -4.82 -2.11 -11.52
N TYR A 111 -5.80 -1.64 -12.27
CA TYR A 111 -6.74 -2.43 -13.03
C TYR A 111 -7.06 -1.82 -14.40
N THR A 112 -7.53 -2.63 -15.34
CA THR A 112 -8.12 -2.17 -16.60
C THR A 112 -9.46 -2.86 -16.82
N GLU A 113 -10.54 -2.11 -17.02
CA GLU A 113 -11.88 -2.67 -17.26
C GLU A 113 -12.03 -3.21 -18.68
N ALA A 114 -11.59 -4.45 -18.89
CA ALA A 114 -11.63 -5.12 -20.18
C ALA A 114 -13.03 -5.19 -20.78
N SER A 115 -14.07 -5.34 -19.95
CA SER A 115 -15.47 -5.43 -20.39
C SER A 115 -16.01 -4.12 -21.00
N SER A 116 -15.27 -3.02 -20.82
CA SER A 116 -15.60 -1.68 -21.35
C SER A 116 -14.77 -1.25 -22.55
N GLY A 117 -13.72 -2.02 -22.88
CA GLY A 117 -12.85 -1.76 -24.03
C GLY A 117 -13.29 -2.51 -25.28
N ASP A 118 -12.73 -2.12 -26.42
CA ASP A 118 -12.92 -2.83 -27.68
C ASP A 118 -11.83 -3.88 -27.90
N TYR A 119 -12.12 -4.90 -28.72
CA TYR A 119 -11.14 -5.91 -29.08
C TYR A 119 -9.92 -5.28 -29.77
N GLY A 120 -8.75 -5.44 -29.15
CA GLY A 120 -7.48 -4.92 -29.65
C GLY A 120 -7.06 -3.58 -29.06
N ASP A 121 -7.87 -2.98 -28.18
CA ASP A 121 -7.47 -1.80 -27.41
C ASP A 121 -6.19 -2.05 -26.61
N LYS A 122 -5.39 -0.99 -26.48
CA LYS A 122 -4.12 -1.01 -25.78
C LYS A 122 -4.02 0.18 -24.86
N THR A 123 -3.53 -0.07 -23.65
CA THR A 123 -3.16 0.98 -22.71
C THR A 123 -1.85 0.62 -22.02
N TYR A 124 -1.13 1.63 -21.53
CA TYR A 124 0.18 1.47 -20.92
C TYR A 124 0.25 2.24 -19.62
N LEU A 125 0.83 1.61 -18.61
CA LEU A 125 1.17 2.23 -17.34
C LEU A 125 2.68 2.31 -17.25
N ALA A 126 3.22 3.53 -17.20
CA ALA A 126 4.65 3.78 -17.07
C ALA A 126 5.02 3.92 -15.59
N SER A 127 6.06 3.20 -15.16
CA SER A 127 6.68 3.42 -13.85
C SER A 127 7.41 4.77 -13.81
N PRO A 128 7.73 5.29 -12.61
CA PRO A 128 8.73 6.33 -12.46
C PRO A 128 10.04 5.97 -13.18
N ILE A 129 10.74 6.98 -13.70
CA ILE A 129 12.02 6.79 -14.38
C ILE A 129 13.08 6.43 -13.34
N SER A 130 13.79 5.32 -13.56
CA SER A 130 14.97 4.93 -12.78
C SER A 130 16.24 5.10 -13.61
N ASN A 131 17.27 5.69 -13.02
CA ASN A 131 18.60 5.79 -13.61
C ASN A 131 19.53 4.64 -13.18
N TYR A 132 19.01 3.66 -12.42
CA TYR A 132 19.78 2.50 -11.96
C TYR A 132 19.65 1.33 -12.94
N SER A 133 20.73 0.56 -13.11
CA SER A 133 20.77 -0.63 -13.96
C SER A 133 21.83 -1.63 -13.43
N PRO A 134 21.55 -2.94 -13.42
CA PRO A 134 20.33 -3.61 -13.88
C PRO A 134 19.15 -3.43 -12.91
N LEU A 135 17.93 -3.39 -13.46
CA LEU A 135 16.70 -3.38 -12.68
C LEU A 135 16.09 -4.78 -12.63
N SER A 136 15.58 -5.16 -11.46
CA SER A 136 14.75 -6.34 -11.29
C SER A 136 13.33 -5.89 -10.99
N VAL A 137 12.37 -6.48 -11.69
CA VAL A 137 10.95 -6.15 -11.54
C VAL A 137 10.20 -7.39 -11.07
N SER A 138 9.47 -7.26 -9.97
CA SER A 138 8.57 -8.28 -9.44
C SER A 138 7.23 -7.64 -9.13
N PHE A 139 6.14 -8.28 -9.54
CA PHE A 139 4.78 -7.80 -9.28
C PHE A 139 3.82 -8.98 -9.23
N TRP A 140 2.70 -8.76 -8.57
CA TRP A 140 1.57 -9.68 -8.56
C TRP A 140 0.61 -9.30 -9.68
N TYR A 141 -0.01 -10.29 -10.31
CA TYR A 141 -1.00 -10.07 -11.35
C TYR A 141 -2.18 -11.01 -11.16
N HIS A 142 -3.36 -10.56 -11.59
CA HIS A 142 -4.57 -11.35 -11.60
C HIS A 142 -5.28 -11.12 -12.94
N MET A 143 -5.58 -12.20 -13.66
CA MET A 143 -6.24 -12.15 -14.96
C MET A 143 -7.32 -13.21 -14.98
N TYR A 144 -8.56 -12.79 -14.73
CA TYR A 144 -9.74 -13.66 -14.67
C TYR A 144 -10.95 -12.96 -15.29
N GLY A 145 -11.62 -13.65 -16.21
CA GLY A 145 -12.75 -13.12 -16.99
C GLY A 145 -12.69 -13.57 -18.45
N SER A 146 -13.83 -13.56 -19.14
CA SER A 146 -13.93 -13.98 -20.55
C SER A 146 -13.24 -13.00 -21.51
N ASP A 147 -13.25 -11.72 -21.18
CA ASP A 147 -12.71 -10.64 -22.02
C ASP A 147 -11.25 -10.31 -21.66
N MET A 148 -10.59 -11.16 -20.86
CA MET A 148 -9.21 -10.95 -20.45
C MET A 148 -8.26 -10.93 -21.64
N GLY A 149 -7.45 -9.87 -21.70
CA GLY A 149 -6.44 -9.67 -22.74
C GLY A 149 -5.09 -10.27 -22.39
N THR A 150 -4.01 -9.55 -22.70
CA THR A 150 -2.63 -9.96 -22.45
C THR A 150 -1.88 -8.86 -21.72
N LEU A 151 -1.16 -9.21 -20.65
CA LEU A 151 -0.23 -8.31 -19.97
C LEU A 151 1.18 -8.49 -20.53
N ASN A 152 1.84 -7.37 -20.90
CA ASN A 152 3.20 -7.37 -21.41
C ASN A 152 4.06 -6.39 -20.61
N VAL A 153 5.27 -6.81 -20.23
CA VAL A 153 6.27 -5.95 -19.58
C VAL A 153 7.36 -5.60 -20.58
N LYS A 154 7.70 -4.32 -20.68
CA LYS A 154 8.73 -3.81 -21.60
C LYS A 154 9.59 -2.78 -20.91
N THR A 155 10.89 -2.84 -21.16
CA THR A 155 11.82 -1.73 -20.88
C THR A 155 11.87 -0.84 -22.12
N VAL A 156 11.91 0.47 -21.89
CA VAL A 156 12.08 1.49 -22.95
C VAL A 156 13.55 1.79 -23.21
#